data_AF-A0A948AY32-F1
#
_entry.id   AF-A0A948AY32-F1
#
_cell.length_a   1.000
_cell.length_b   1.000
_cell.length_c   1.000
_cell.angle_alpha   90.00
_cell.angle_beta   90.00
_cell.angle_gamma   90.00
#
_symmetry.space_group_name_H-M   'P 1'
#
loop_
_entity.id
_entity.type
_entity.pdbx_description
1 polymer ?
#
loop_
_entity_poly.entity_id
_entity_poly.type
_entity_poly.pdbx_seq_one_letter_code
_entity_poly.pdbx_strand_id
1 'polypeptide(L)'
;MTNSPEKTEAAKTTAEGVSQGTQNKLKEAKDKVEIGKLFKDFWESLKSWDGTEALKRFGLIVAAISGKLRGLKEDVEKTRQNKKESDTTKTAEPMKAQDKAEDKEENSSTPANDNALPKGLDGMKWTKENLLKCDTIDQCRALMRTNGFVLDKGSGNYVNPRWLSPDKILQEPIVDGTIGGRRIRLKQSVMARLKRADTAMSKETGEHIKVGEHFRSNEHQFELYKKLKPMDARVAPPGTSFHEIGQAVDLPENWEKAQKFMWAEGFVGGKLPIGLSGDANHFSVGEMKMNAARVAALRQEGVEVYQKAA
;
A
#
# COMPACT_ATOMS: atom_id res chain seq x y z
N MET A 1 59.26 -54.73 -18.75
CA MET A 1 60.27 -53.68 -18.96
C MET A 1 60.13 -53.14 -20.36
N THR A 2 59.57 -51.94 -20.51
CA THR A 2 59.85 -50.99 -21.61
C THR A 2 59.18 -49.67 -21.25
N ASN A 3 60.00 -48.72 -20.81
CA ASN A 3 59.66 -47.32 -20.63
C ASN A 3 59.62 -46.62 -22.00
N SER A 4 58.68 -45.69 -22.19
CA SER A 4 58.79 -44.57 -23.14
C SER A 4 57.78 -43.46 -22.79
N PRO A 5 58.10 -42.20 -23.13
CA PRO A 5 58.06 -41.12 -22.15
C PRO A 5 57.06 -39.99 -22.46
N GLU A 6 56.91 -39.16 -21.43
CA GLU A 6 56.47 -37.76 -21.36
C GLU A 6 56.16 -37.03 -22.69
N LYS A 7 54.94 -36.48 -22.74
CA LYS A 7 54.68 -35.17 -23.34
C LYS A 7 53.89 -34.31 -22.37
N THR A 8 54.58 -33.31 -21.84
CA THR A 8 54.03 -32.12 -21.18
C THR A 8 53.47 -31.19 -22.26
N GLU A 9 52.16 -30.99 -22.30
CA GLU A 9 51.53 -29.90 -23.04
C GLU A 9 50.77 -29.00 -22.07
N ALA A 10 51.13 -27.73 -22.11
CA ALA A 10 50.61 -26.66 -21.28
C ALA A 10 49.17 -26.31 -21.70
N ALA A 11 48.22 -26.45 -20.78
CA ALA A 11 46.90 -25.83 -20.90
C ALA A 11 46.91 -24.50 -20.14
N LYS A 12 47.19 -23.41 -20.87
CA LYS A 12 46.95 -22.03 -20.46
C LYS A 12 45.79 -21.50 -21.29
N THR A 13 44.57 -21.57 -20.76
CA THR A 13 43.39 -21.01 -21.44
C THR A 13 42.38 -20.44 -20.43
N THR A 14 42.32 -19.10 -20.46
CA THR A 14 41.12 -18.24 -20.45
C THR A 14 40.13 -18.36 -19.30
N ALA A 15 40.35 -17.55 -18.27
CA ALA A 15 39.30 -17.02 -17.41
C ALA A 15 38.90 -15.62 -17.90
N GLU A 16 38.12 -15.52 -18.98
CA GLU A 16 37.50 -14.26 -19.41
C GLU A 16 36.06 -14.49 -19.84
N GLY A 17 35.13 -13.78 -19.19
CA GLY A 17 33.70 -13.90 -19.44
C GLY A 17 32.81 -13.71 -18.22
N VAL A 18 33.26 -13.00 -17.17
CA VAL A 18 32.33 -12.56 -16.12
C VAL A 18 31.44 -11.48 -16.74
N SER A 19 30.16 -11.80 -16.96
CA SER A 19 29.20 -10.88 -17.58
C SER A 19 29.22 -9.51 -16.87
N GLN A 20 29.02 -8.43 -17.63
CA GLN A 20 28.96 -7.07 -17.13
C GLN A 20 27.95 -6.92 -15.96
N GLY A 21 26.87 -7.71 -15.96
CA GLY A 21 25.92 -7.78 -14.86
C GLY A 21 26.50 -8.35 -13.55
N THR A 22 27.40 -9.33 -13.64
CA THR A 22 28.10 -9.90 -12.48
C THR A 22 29.15 -8.93 -11.92
N GLN A 23 29.86 -8.20 -12.79
CA GLN A 23 30.79 -7.15 -12.36
C GLN A 23 30.07 -5.99 -11.65
N ASN A 24 28.90 -5.58 -12.15
CA ASN A 24 28.08 -4.54 -11.52
C ASN A 24 27.56 -4.96 -10.14
N LYS A 25 27.08 -6.21 -10.00
CA LYS A 25 26.65 -6.74 -8.69
C LYS A 25 27.81 -6.85 -7.69
N LEU A 26 29.00 -7.22 -8.17
CA LEU A 26 30.19 -7.30 -7.32
C LEU A 26 30.65 -5.91 -6.86
N LYS A 27 30.56 -4.90 -7.73
CA LYS A 27 30.83 -3.49 -7.38
C LYS A 27 29.83 -2.99 -6.32
N GLU A 28 28.53 -3.20 -6.53
CA GLU A 28 27.49 -2.79 -5.58
C GLU A 28 27.66 -3.46 -4.20
N ALA A 29 28.07 -4.73 -4.17
CA ALA A 29 28.35 -5.44 -2.92
C ALA A 29 29.57 -4.87 -2.19
N LYS A 30 30.65 -4.54 -2.91
CA LYS A 30 31.84 -3.88 -2.32
C LYS A 30 31.50 -2.51 -1.76
N ASP A 31 30.73 -1.71 -2.49
CA ASP A 31 30.30 -0.37 -2.06
C ASP A 31 29.46 -0.43 -0.78
N LYS A 32 28.55 -1.42 -0.66
CA LYS A 32 27.75 -1.64 0.56
C LYS A 32 28.60 -2.03 1.77
N VAL A 33 29.60 -2.89 1.58
CA VAL A 33 30.53 -3.29 2.66
C VAL A 33 31.38 -2.11 3.12
N GLU A 34 31.86 -1.29 2.20
CA GLU A 34 32.65 -0.09 2.51
C GLU A 34 31.82 0.95 3.27
N ILE A 35 30.57 1.19 2.84
CA ILE A 35 29.64 2.08 3.56
C ILE A 35 29.35 1.54 4.96
N GLY A 36 29.09 0.24 5.11
CA GLY A 36 28.87 -0.38 6.42
C GLY A 36 30.06 -0.22 7.37
N LYS A 37 31.29 -0.36 6.85
CA LYS A 37 32.51 -0.12 7.62
C LYS A 37 32.64 1.34 8.06
N LEU A 38 32.38 2.30 7.16
CA LEU A 38 32.40 3.74 7.49
C LEU A 38 31.40 4.10 8.59
N PHE A 39 30.19 3.52 8.56
CA PHE A 39 29.19 3.74 9.62
C PHE A 39 29.60 3.13 10.97
N LYS A 40 30.22 1.95 10.95
CA LYS A 40 30.70 1.29 12.18
C LYS A 40 31.85 2.08 12.81
N ASP A 41 32.85 2.45 12.01
CA ASP A 41 34.02 3.22 12.49
C ASP A 41 33.57 4.61 13.01
N PHE A 42 32.59 5.22 12.35
CA PHE A 42 31.96 6.45 12.81
C PHE A 42 31.27 6.27 14.18
N TRP A 43 30.45 5.23 14.35
CA TRP A 43 29.72 4.98 15.58
C TRP A 43 30.65 4.70 16.78
N GLU A 44 31.74 3.98 16.56
CA GLU A 44 32.77 3.77 17.58
C GLU A 44 33.53 5.07 17.90
N SER A 45 33.75 5.94 16.91
CA SER A 45 34.39 7.25 17.13
C SER A 45 33.52 8.22 17.93
N LEU A 46 32.18 8.15 17.80
CA LEU A 46 31.26 8.99 18.55
C LEU A 46 31.32 8.76 20.06
N LYS A 47 31.70 7.55 20.50
CA LYS A 47 31.79 7.20 21.93
C LYS A 47 32.95 7.89 22.65
N SER A 48 33.93 8.42 21.90
CA SER A 48 35.14 9.03 22.46
C SER A 48 35.19 10.55 22.32
N TRP A 49 34.16 11.19 21.76
CA TRP A 49 34.15 12.63 21.52
C TRP A 49 33.40 13.41 22.60
N ASP A 50 33.93 14.59 22.97
CA ASP A 50 33.15 15.58 23.70
C ASP A 50 32.06 16.18 22.80
N GLY A 51 30.96 16.68 23.41
CA GLY A 51 29.76 17.07 22.69
C GLY A 51 29.96 18.16 21.63
N THR A 52 31.00 18.99 21.76
CA THR A 52 31.30 20.08 20.82
C THR A 52 32.09 19.60 19.60
N GLU A 53 33.04 18.70 19.78
CA GLU A 53 33.81 18.10 18.68
C GLU A 53 32.93 17.13 17.86
N ALA A 54 31.96 16.48 18.53
CA ALA A 54 31.03 15.57 17.87
C ALA A 54 30.14 16.25 16.83
N LEU A 55 29.63 17.44 17.12
CA LEU A 55 28.77 18.19 16.21
C LEU A 55 29.51 18.67 14.95
N LYS A 56 30.77 19.13 15.09
CA LYS A 56 31.58 19.58 13.94
C LYS A 56 31.89 18.42 13.00
N ARG A 57 32.29 17.28 13.56
CA ARG A 57 32.64 16.09 12.77
C ARG A 57 31.42 15.41 12.17
N PHE A 58 30.27 15.44 12.86
CA PHE A 58 28.98 15.01 12.30
C PHE A 58 28.66 15.76 11.01
N GLY A 59 28.81 17.10 11.01
CA GLY A 59 28.57 17.92 9.82
C GLY A 59 29.43 17.54 8.61
N LEU A 60 30.73 17.28 8.83
CA LEU A 60 31.66 16.86 7.78
C LEU A 60 31.31 15.48 7.20
N ILE A 61 30.87 14.55 8.05
CA ILE A 61 30.49 13.20 7.63
C ILE A 61 29.17 13.21 6.84
N VAL A 62 28.19 13.99 7.29
CA VAL A 62 26.94 14.19 6.54
C VAL A 62 27.22 14.81 5.17
N ALA A 63 28.13 15.77 5.07
CA ALA A 63 28.54 16.36 3.79
C ALA A 63 29.22 15.33 2.86
N ALA A 64 30.13 14.50 3.39
CA ALA A 64 30.81 13.45 2.63
C ALA A 64 29.84 12.37 2.11
N ILE A 65 28.92 11.92 2.96
CA ILE A 65 27.87 10.95 2.58
C ILE A 65 26.94 11.55 1.51
N SER A 66 26.54 12.82 1.68
CA SER A 66 25.68 13.51 0.71
C SER A 66 26.35 13.66 -0.66
N GLY A 67 27.66 13.92 -0.69
CA GLY A 67 28.45 13.95 -1.93
C GLY A 67 28.49 12.58 -2.63
N LYS A 68 28.76 11.50 -1.90
CA LYS A 68 28.84 10.13 -2.43
C LYS A 68 27.48 9.63 -2.93
N LEU A 69 26.38 9.99 -2.24
CA LEU A 69 25.00 9.68 -2.65
C LEU A 69 24.57 10.41 -3.92
N ARG A 70 25.05 11.65 -4.14
CA ARG A 70 24.77 12.41 -5.36
C ARG A 70 25.37 11.73 -6.59
N GLY A 71 26.63 11.27 -6.50
CA GLY A 71 27.28 10.53 -7.59
C GLY A 71 26.57 9.20 -7.91
N LEU A 72 26.15 8.44 -6.89
CA LEU A 72 25.37 7.20 -7.08
C LEU A 72 24.04 7.44 -7.80
N LYS A 73 23.36 8.56 -7.53
CA LYS A 73 22.09 8.90 -8.17
C LYS A 73 22.29 9.20 -9.67
N GLU A 74 23.37 9.90 -10.03
CA GLU A 74 23.71 10.21 -11.42
C GLU A 74 24.03 8.94 -12.23
N ASP A 75 24.73 7.97 -11.64
CA ASP A 75 25.06 6.69 -12.28
C ASP A 75 23.81 5.80 -12.52
N VAL A 76 22.86 5.82 -11.57
CA VAL A 76 21.58 5.10 -11.71
C VAL A 76 20.71 5.72 -12.81
N GLU A 77 20.67 7.04 -12.90
CA GLU A 77 19.91 7.77 -13.93
C GLU A 77 20.43 7.43 -15.34
N LYS A 78 21.77 7.41 -15.54
CA LYS A 78 22.42 7.00 -16.80
C LYS A 78 22.11 5.56 -17.17
N THR A 79 22.15 4.65 -16.20
CA THR A 79 21.83 3.22 -16.43
C THR A 79 20.37 3.02 -16.83
N ARG A 80 19.46 3.84 -16.29
CA ARG A 80 18.01 3.77 -16.60
C ARG A 80 17.68 4.31 -17.99
N GLN A 81 18.40 5.33 -18.45
CA GLN A 81 18.24 5.86 -19.82
C GLN A 81 18.63 4.80 -20.86
N ASN A 82 19.77 4.12 -20.68
CA ASN A 82 20.24 3.09 -21.60
C ASN A 82 19.31 1.87 -21.70
N LYS A 83 18.59 1.53 -20.62
CA LYS A 83 17.61 0.43 -20.61
C LYS A 83 16.29 0.77 -21.32
N LYS A 84 15.92 2.05 -21.36
CA LYS A 84 14.68 2.49 -22.00
C LYS A 84 14.76 2.45 -23.53
N GLU A 85 15.96 2.51 -24.09
CA GLU A 85 16.21 2.40 -25.53
C GLU A 85 16.19 0.94 -26.03
N SER A 86 16.39 -0.06 -25.16
CA SER A 86 16.41 -1.48 -25.56
C SER A 86 15.05 -2.17 -25.58
N ASP A 87 14.02 -1.61 -24.93
CA ASP A 87 12.73 -2.27 -24.70
C ASP A 87 11.63 -1.89 -25.73
N THR A 88 11.92 -1.04 -26.73
CA THR A 88 10.94 -0.59 -27.74
C THR A 88 10.74 -1.53 -28.94
N THR A 89 11.36 -2.71 -28.95
CA THR A 89 11.17 -3.71 -30.03
C THR A 89 10.81 -5.08 -29.47
N LYS A 90 9.53 -5.31 -29.15
CA LYS A 90 8.90 -6.65 -29.18
C LYS A 90 7.36 -6.62 -29.08
N THR A 91 6.78 -7.15 -30.15
CA THR A 91 5.45 -7.65 -30.56
C THR A 91 4.42 -8.06 -29.50
N ALA A 92 3.12 -8.02 -29.84
CA ALA A 92 2.19 -9.17 -29.69
C ALA A 92 0.81 -8.97 -30.38
N GLU A 93 0.39 -9.95 -31.18
CA GLU A 93 -0.99 -10.22 -31.66
C GLU A 93 -1.82 -10.98 -30.59
N PRO A 94 -3.17 -10.93 -30.64
CA PRO A 94 -4.02 -11.61 -29.65
C PRO A 94 -4.55 -12.98 -30.10
N MET A 95 -4.57 -13.94 -29.16
CA MET A 95 -5.28 -15.23 -29.26
C MET A 95 -6.76 -15.10 -28.90
N LYS A 96 -7.62 -15.82 -29.64
CA LYS A 96 -9.05 -16.05 -29.37
C LYS A 96 -9.23 -17.21 -28.38
N ALA A 97 -10.29 -17.14 -27.56
CA ALA A 97 -10.83 -18.28 -26.82
C ALA A 97 -12.35 -18.37 -27.03
N GLN A 98 -12.84 -19.61 -27.06
CA GLN A 98 -14.23 -20.05 -27.26
C GLN A 98 -14.95 -20.23 -25.93
N ASP A 99 -16.25 -19.93 -25.89
CA ASP A 99 -17.15 -20.25 -24.78
C ASP A 99 -17.98 -21.51 -25.06
N LYS A 100 -18.20 -22.31 -24.00
CA LYS A 100 -19.23 -23.36 -23.90
C LYS A 100 -20.17 -23.04 -22.73
N ALA A 101 -21.45 -23.31 -22.98
CA ALA A 101 -22.60 -23.11 -22.10
C ALA A 101 -22.75 -24.19 -21.03
N GLU A 102 -23.53 -23.91 -19.98
CA GLU A 102 -24.58 -24.81 -19.46
C GLU A 102 -25.48 -24.14 -18.38
N ASP A 103 -26.61 -24.78 -18.12
CA ASP A 103 -27.91 -24.25 -17.68
C ASP A 103 -28.20 -24.21 -16.16
N LYS A 104 -29.08 -23.24 -15.83
CA LYS A 104 -30.19 -23.14 -14.83
C LYS A 104 -30.21 -23.92 -13.51
N GLU A 105 -30.51 -23.17 -12.44
CA GLU A 105 -31.51 -23.54 -11.42
C GLU A 105 -32.14 -22.27 -10.77
N GLU A 106 -33.48 -22.25 -10.63
CA GLU A 106 -34.31 -21.11 -10.19
C GLU A 106 -34.58 -21.13 -8.68
N ASN A 107 -34.18 -20.06 -7.96
CA ASN A 107 -34.97 -19.43 -6.88
C ASN A 107 -34.19 -18.26 -6.23
N SER A 108 -34.48 -17.05 -6.68
CA SER A 108 -34.14 -15.76 -6.06
C SER A 108 -34.55 -14.71 -7.09
N SER A 109 -35.12 -13.57 -6.68
CA SER A 109 -35.30 -12.42 -7.58
C SER A 109 -33.94 -12.06 -8.17
N THR A 110 -33.67 -12.61 -9.34
CA THR A 110 -32.39 -12.55 -10.01
C THR A 110 -32.36 -11.16 -10.63
N PRO A 111 -31.41 -10.30 -10.26
CA PRO A 111 -31.27 -9.03 -10.96
C PRO A 111 -31.10 -9.38 -12.44
N ALA A 112 -31.89 -8.74 -13.30
CA ALA A 112 -31.87 -8.98 -14.73
C ALA A 112 -30.42 -9.12 -15.20
N ASN A 113 -30.15 -10.20 -15.94
CA ASN A 113 -28.84 -10.54 -16.49
C ASN A 113 -28.51 -9.58 -17.65
N ASP A 114 -28.58 -8.28 -17.39
CA ASP A 114 -28.35 -7.21 -18.33
C ASP A 114 -26.87 -6.85 -18.25
N ASN A 115 -26.03 -7.73 -18.79
CA ASN A 115 -24.63 -7.43 -19.08
C ASN A 115 -24.50 -6.37 -20.19
N ALA A 116 -25.60 -5.99 -20.84
CA ALA A 116 -25.62 -4.90 -21.80
C ALA A 116 -25.35 -3.58 -21.08
N LEU A 117 -24.29 -2.89 -21.49
CA LEU A 117 -24.05 -1.52 -21.08
C LEU A 117 -25.22 -0.63 -21.59
N PRO A 118 -25.66 0.35 -20.81
CA PRO A 118 -26.52 1.42 -21.30
C PRO A 118 -25.93 2.04 -22.57
N LYS A 119 -26.79 2.35 -23.55
CA LYS A 119 -26.37 3.01 -24.79
C LYS A 119 -25.52 4.25 -24.47
N GLY A 120 -24.33 4.32 -25.04
CA GLY A 120 -23.39 5.43 -24.85
C GLY A 120 -22.25 5.17 -23.85
N LEU A 121 -22.25 4.04 -23.14
CA LEU A 121 -21.14 3.61 -22.28
C LEU A 121 -20.22 2.56 -22.92
N ASP A 122 -20.60 2.03 -24.10
CA ASP A 122 -19.80 1.05 -24.83
C ASP A 122 -18.40 1.60 -25.17
N GLY A 123 -17.37 0.83 -24.83
CA GLY A 123 -15.97 1.22 -25.05
C GLY A 123 -15.47 2.35 -24.15
N MET A 124 -16.28 2.83 -23.20
CA MET A 124 -15.88 3.88 -22.28
C MET A 124 -14.85 3.35 -21.27
N LYS A 125 -13.67 4.00 -21.24
CA LYS A 125 -12.62 3.69 -20.27
C LYS A 125 -12.99 4.24 -18.89
N TRP A 126 -12.56 3.54 -17.85
CA TRP A 126 -12.65 4.03 -16.48
C TRP A 126 -11.75 5.25 -16.26
N THR A 127 -12.36 6.44 -16.27
CA THR A 127 -11.70 7.69 -15.91
C THR A 127 -12.57 8.49 -14.93
N LYS A 128 -11.95 9.46 -14.25
CA LYS A 128 -12.63 10.33 -13.28
C LYS A 128 -13.75 11.14 -13.93
N GLU A 129 -13.57 11.52 -15.20
CA GLU A 129 -14.51 12.30 -16.00
C GLU A 129 -15.68 11.46 -16.49
N ASN A 130 -15.39 10.22 -16.90
CA ASN A 130 -16.41 9.29 -17.37
C ASN A 130 -17.33 8.81 -16.24
N LEU A 131 -16.82 8.72 -15.01
CA LEU A 131 -17.62 8.48 -13.82
C LEU A 131 -18.73 9.51 -13.60
N LEU A 132 -18.47 10.78 -13.92
CA LEU A 132 -19.46 11.85 -13.78
C LEU A 132 -20.56 11.80 -14.85
N LYS A 133 -20.38 10.98 -15.89
CA LYS A 133 -21.38 10.75 -16.95
C LYS A 133 -22.35 9.62 -16.60
N CYS A 134 -22.11 8.87 -15.53
CA CYS A 134 -23.11 7.94 -15.01
C CYS A 134 -24.27 8.73 -14.38
N ASP A 135 -25.48 8.43 -14.82
CA ASP A 135 -26.70 8.96 -14.20
C ASP A 135 -27.05 8.18 -12.94
N THR A 136 -26.88 6.85 -12.97
CA THR A 136 -27.21 5.95 -11.85
C THR A 136 -26.03 5.07 -11.45
N ILE A 137 -26.11 4.50 -10.23
CA ILE A 137 -25.11 3.55 -9.76
C ILE A 137 -25.04 2.28 -10.62
N ASP A 138 -26.15 1.83 -11.20
CA ASP A 138 -26.16 0.59 -12.01
C ASP A 138 -25.42 0.77 -13.33
N GLN A 139 -25.56 1.93 -13.97
CA GLN A 139 -24.73 2.30 -15.12
C GLN A 139 -23.24 2.29 -14.75
N CYS A 140 -22.92 2.84 -13.57
CA CYS A 140 -21.55 2.90 -13.08
C CYS A 140 -20.99 1.53 -12.69
N ARG A 141 -21.80 0.63 -12.10
CA ARG A 141 -21.42 -0.76 -11.84
C ARG A 141 -21.19 -1.53 -13.13
N ALA A 142 -22.02 -1.31 -14.15
CA ALA A 142 -21.81 -1.91 -15.47
C ALA A 142 -20.47 -1.44 -16.07
N LEU A 143 -20.17 -0.14 -15.99
CA LEU A 143 -18.88 0.42 -16.41
C LEU A 143 -17.69 -0.15 -15.59
N MET A 144 -17.84 -0.31 -14.28
CA MET A 144 -16.83 -0.93 -13.41
C MET A 144 -16.52 -2.37 -13.88
N ARG A 145 -17.56 -3.18 -14.12
CA ARG A 145 -17.41 -4.57 -14.60
C ARG A 145 -16.59 -4.64 -15.90
N THR A 146 -16.94 -3.82 -16.89
CA THR A 146 -16.25 -3.82 -18.19
C THR A 146 -14.83 -3.26 -18.12
N ASN A 147 -14.49 -2.57 -17.04
CA ASN A 147 -13.15 -2.04 -16.77
C ASN A 147 -12.35 -2.87 -15.76
N GLY A 148 -12.73 -4.14 -15.55
CA GLY A 148 -11.93 -5.10 -14.77
C GLY A 148 -12.01 -4.91 -13.26
N PHE A 149 -13.04 -4.23 -12.76
CA PHE A 149 -13.33 -4.24 -11.32
C PHE A 149 -13.88 -5.61 -10.93
N VAL A 150 -13.56 -6.04 -9.71
CA VAL A 150 -13.96 -7.35 -9.17
C VAL A 150 -14.94 -7.14 -8.03
N LEU A 151 -15.94 -8.00 -7.90
CA LEU A 151 -16.86 -7.99 -6.77
C LEU A 151 -16.16 -8.54 -5.52
N ASP A 152 -15.95 -7.71 -4.49
CA ASP A 152 -15.55 -8.19 -3.16
C ASP A 152 -16.76 -8.82 -2.48
N LYS A 153 -16.76 -10.15 -2.38
CA LYS A 153 -17.86 -10.91 -1.77
C LYS A 153 -18.14 -10.49 -0.32
N GLY A 154 -17.12 -10.06 0.42
CA GLY A 154 -17.29 -9.71 1.84
C GLY A 154 -17.98 -8.36 2.06
N SER A 155 -17.91 -7.43 1.10
CA SER A 155 -18.58 -6.13 1.15
C SER A 155 -19.78 -6.00 0.23
N GLY A 156 -19.87 -6.82 -0.82
CA GLY A 156 -20.86 -6.69 -1.89
C GLY A 156 -20.58 -5.52 -2.84
N ASN A 157 -19.38 -4.93 -2.78
CA ASN A 157 -18.97 -3.81 -3.62
C ASN A 157 -18.00 -4.26 -4.73
N TYR A 158 -18.07 -3.61 -5.89
CA TYR A 158 -17.03 -3.68 -6.91
C TYR A 158 -15.81 -2.87 -6.47
N VAL A 159 -14.64 -3.46 -6.62
CA VAL A 159 -13.35 -2.88 -6.23
C VAL A 159 -12.38 -2.89 -7.40
N ASN A 160 -11.55 -1.85 -7.51
CA ASN A 160 -10.52 -1.76 -8.51
C ASN A 160 -9.25 -2.49 -8.02
N PRO A 161 -8.85 -3.63 -8.63
CA PRO A 161 -7.71 -4.42 -8.15
C PRO A 161 -6.37 -3.68 -8.27
N ARG A 162 -6.28 -2.61 -9.08
CA ARG A 162 -5.08 -1.77 -9.17
C ARG A 162 -4.86 -0.92 -7.92
N TRP A 163 -5.94 -0.52 -7.25
CA TRP A 163 -5.91 0.35 -6.07
C TRP A 163 -6.07 -0.46 -4.79
N LEU A 164 -7.05 -1.36 -4.80
CA LEU A 164 -7.40 -2.28 -3.74
C LEU A 164 -6.99 -3.68 -4.18
N SER A 165 -5.69 -3.96 -4.13
CA SER A 165 -5.17 -5.26 -4.53
C SER A 165 -5.73 -6.37 -3.61
N PRO A 166 -6.01 -7.57 -4.13
CA PRO A 166 -6.65 -8.64 -3.33
C PRO A 166 -5.92 -8.98 -2.03
N ASP A 167 -4.59 -8.84 -1.99
CA ASP A 167 -3.75 -9.04 -0.80
C ASP A 167 -3.95 -7.98 0.30
N LYS A 168 -4.51 -6.82 -0.04
CA LYS A 168 -4.87 -5.75 0.92
C LYS A 168 -6.29 -5.85 1.45
N ILE A 169 -7.14 -6.65 0.80
CA ILE A 169 -8.54 -6.81 1.17
C ILE A 169 -8.68 -8.03 2.07
N LEU A 170 -9.16 -7.81 3.29
CA LEU A 170 -9.53 -8.85 4.23
C LEU A 170 -10.73 -9.62 3.70
N GLN A 171 -10.52 -10.92 3.48
CA GLN A 171 -11.51 -11.86 2.92
C GLN A 171 -12.49 -12.36 3.99
N GLU A 172 -12.98 -11.45 4.83
CA GLU A 172 -13.93 -11.71 5.91
C GLU A 172 -15.24 -10.93 5.69
N PRO A 173 -16.35 -11.32 6.33
CA PRO A 173 -17.61 -10.60 6.17
C PRO A 173 -17.57 -9.23 6.86
N ILE A 174 -18.44 -8.33 6.40
CA ILE A 174 -18.80 -7.11 7.15
C ILE A 174 -19.84 -7.48 8.20
N VAL A 175 -19.59 -7.03 9.43
CA VAL A 175 -20.46 -7.24 10.59
C VAL A 175 -20.91 -5.90 11.16
N ASP A 176 -22.08 -5.91 11.79
CA ASP A 176 -22.57 -4.79 12.56
C ASP A 176 -21.96 -4.80 13.97
N GLY A 177 -21.76 -3.62 14.55
CA GLY A 177 -21.30 -3.47 15.92
C GLY A 177 -21.57 -2.07 16.47
N THR A 178 -21.22 -1.86 17.73
CA THR A 178 -21.43 -0.59 18.43
C THR A 178 -20.10 -0.09 18.97
N ILE A 179 -19.79 1.20 18.76
CA ILE A 179 -18.63 1.91 19.30
C ILE A 179 -19.12 3.24 19.88
N GLY A 180 -18.80 3.52 21.15
CA GLY A 180 -19.26 4.74 21.81
C GLY A 180 -20.78 5.00 21.72
N GLY A 181 -21.59 3.94 21.71
CA GLY A 181 -23.06 4.00 21.56
C GLY A 181 -23.57 4.10 20.11
N ARG A 182 -22.69 4.28 19.12
CA ARG A 182 -23.08 4.37 17.70
C ARG A 182 -22.99 3.00 17.01
N ARG A 183 -24.04 2.60 16.29
CA ARG A 183 -24.01 1.42 15.42
C ARG A 183 -23.19 1.72 14.16
N ILE A 184 -22.26 0.84 13.82
CA ILE A 184 -21.38 0.95 12.65
C ILE A 184 -21.22 -0.41 11.97
N ARG A 185 -20.73 -0.41 10.73
CA ARG A 185 -20.49 -1.63 9.94
C ARG A 185 -19.04 -1.66 9.48
N LEU A 186 -18.33 -2.76 9.73
CA LEU A 186 -16.92 -2.97 9.38
C LEU A 186 -16.62 -4.45 9.14
N LYS A 187 -15.48 -4.77 8.52
CA LYS A 187 -14.96 -6.14 8.47
C LYS A 187 -14.75 -6.69 9.88
N GLN A 188 -15.01 -7.98 10.08
CA GLN A 188 -15.05 -8.62 11.41
C GLN A 188 -13.82 -8.33 12.28
N SER A 189 -12.61 -8.53 11.76
CA SER A 189 -11.37 -8.28 12.50
C SER A 189 -11.11 -6.79 12.73
N VAL A 190 -11.55 -5.92 11.81
CA VAL A 190 -11.46 -4.45 11.94
C VAL A 190 -12.38 -3.95 13.05
N MET A 191 -13.63 -4.44 13.10
CA MET A 191 -14.56 -4.19 14.19
C MET A 191 -13.98 -4.63 15.55
N ALA A 192 -13.37 -5.81 15.62
CA ALA A 192 -12.75 -6.31 16.85
C ALA A 192 -11.59 -5.42 17.32
N ARG A 193 -10.74 -4.94 16.40
CA ARG A 193 -9.67 -3.96 16.70
C ARG A 193 -10.24 -2.66 17.23
N LEU A 194 -11.26 -2.11 16.56
CA LEU A 194 -11.86 -0.85 16.96
C LEU A 194 -12.53 -0.93 18.35
N LYS A 195 -13.19 -2.05 18.67
CA LYS A 195 -13.75 -2.30 20.01
C LYS A 195 -12.68 -2.30 21.11
N ARG A 196 -11.50 -2.88 20.85
CA ARG A 196 -10.39 -2.86 21.82
C ARG A 196 -9.83 -1.45 21.98
N ALA A 197 -9.64 -0.71 20.90
CA ALA A 197 -9.22 0.70 20.94
C ALA A 197 -10.23 1.57 21.71
N ASP A 198 -11.54 1.37 21.50
CA ASP A 198 -12.59 2.11 22.20
C ASP A 198 -12.62 1.78 23.71
N THR A 199 -12.56 0.49 24.05
CA THR A 199 -12.54 0.02 25.44
C THR A 199 -11.33 0.60 26.19
N ALA A 200 -10.18 0.57 25.53
CA ALA A 200 -8.94 1.15 26.03
C ALA A 200 -9.05 2.65 26.29
N MET A 201 -9.54 3.41 25.31
CA MET A 201 -9.71 4.85 25.42
C MET A 201 -10.70 5.21 26.53
N SER A 202 -11.81 4.47 26.63
CA SER A 202 -12.81 4.63 27.68
C SER A 202 -12.23 4.37 29.07
N LYS A 203 -11.42 3.30 29.21
CA LYS A 203 -10.75 2.99 30.48
C LYS A 203 -9.78 4.10 30.92
N GLU A 204 -9.01 4.65 29.98
CA GLU A 204 -7.98 5.65 30.32
C GLU A 204 -8.55 7.05 30.50
N THR A 205 -9.50 7.46 29.67
CA THR A 205 -9.94 8.86 29.58
C THR A 205 -11.37 9.10 30.04
N GLY A 206 -12.16 8.03 30.23
CA GLY A 206 -13.61 8.12 30.42
C GLY A 206 -14.40 8.46 29.15
N GLU A 207 -13.73 8.70 28.02
CA GLU A 207 -14.36 9.02 26.73
C GLU A 207 -14.32 7.83 25.77
N HIS A 208 -15.35 7.69 24.94
CA HIS A 208 -15.39 6.72 23.84
C HIS A 208 -14.94 7.35 22.50
N ILE A 209 -14.48 6.51 21.58
CA ILE A 209 -14.16 6.90 20.20
C ILE A 209 -15.42 7.39 19.49
N LYS A 210 -15.36 8.58 18.88
CA LYS A 210 -16.47 9.18 18.13
C LYS A 210 -16.33 8.89 16.65
N VAL A 211 -16.91 7.76 16.21
CA VAL A 211 -16.92 7.37 14.80
C VAL A 211 -17.92 8.23 14.03
N GLY A 212 -17.47 8.83 12.93
CA GLY A 212 -18.24 9.66 12.00
C GLY A 212 -18.69 8.89 10.76
N GLU A 213 -17.74 8.32 10.02
CA GLU A 213 -18.00 7.50 8.82
C GLU A 213 -17.33 6.13 8.97
N HIS A 214 -17.91 5.11 8.35
CA HIS A 214 -17.44 3.71 8.41
C HIS A 214 -17.64 3.02 7.06
N PHE A 215 -18.12 1.77 6.99
CA PHE A 215 -18.47 1.15 5.72
C PHE A 215 -19.42 2.00 4.86
N ARG A 216 -19.13 2.08 3.56
CA ARG A 216 -19.97 2.72 2.53
C ARG A 216 -20.21 1.77 1.36
N SER A 217 -21.40 1.76 0.79
CA SER A 217 -21.66 1.04 -0.46
C SER A 217 -21.04 1.78 -1.66
N ASN A 218 -20.86 1.10 -2.80
CA ASN A 218 -20.46 1.78 -4.04
C ASN A 218 -21.44 2.91 -4.40
N GLU A 219 -22.74 2.71 -4.13
CA GLU A 219 -23.78 3.72 -4.36
C GLU A 219 -23.54 4.97 -3.51
N HIS A 220 -23.33 4.81 -2.20
CA HIS A 220 -23.05 5.94 -1.33
C HIS A 220 -21.71 6.63 -1.72
N GLN A 221 -20.68 5.87 -2.06
CA GLN A 221 -19.41 6.43 -2.53
C GLN A 221 -19.59 7.21 -3.85
N PHE A 222 -20.41 6.71 -4.76
CA PHE A 222 -20.70 7.35 -6.04
C PHE A 222 -21.44 8.68 -5.86
N GLU A 223 -22.49 8.71 -5.04
CA GLU A 223 -23.22 9.95 -4.73
C GLU A 223 -22.31 10.98 -4.05
N LEU A 224 -21.48 10.54 -3.10
CA LEU A 224 -20.49 11.42 -2.47
C LEU A 224 -19.48 11.95 -3.50
N TYR A 225 -19.01 11.10 -4.41
CA TYR A 225 -18.07 11.48 -5.45
C TYR A 225 -18.67 12.51 -6.41
N LYS A 226 -19.91 12.31 -6.88
CA LYS A 226 -20.63 13.27 -7.74
C LYS A 226 -20.83 14.61 -7.06
N LYS A 227 -21.15 14.61 -5.77
CA LYS A 227 -21.32 15.82 -4.98
C LYS A 227 -20.00 16.58 -4.79
N LEU A 228 -18.95 15.88 -4.36
CA LEU A 228 -17.71 16.50 -3.88
C LEU A 228 -16.71 16.81 -4.98
N LYS A 229 -16.61 15.96 -6.02
CA LYS A 229 -15.55 16.11 -7.03
C LYS A 229 -15.63 17.41 -7.84
N PRO A 230 -16.82 17.94 -8.22
CA PRO A 230 -16.92 19.24 -8.91
C PRO A 230 -16.43 20.43 -8.07
N MET A 231 -16.42 20.29 -6.74
CA MET A 231 -15.87 21.30 -5.81
C MET A 231 -14.37 21.11 -5.54
N ASP A 232 -13.72 20.23 -6.32
CA ASP A 232 -12.34 19.77 -6.15
C ASP A 232 -12.00 19.24 -4.74
N ALA A 233 -13.02 18.80 -4.00
CA ALA A 233 -12.81 18.18 -2.70
C ALA A 233 -12.15 16.80 -2.85
N ARG A 234 -11.38 16.40 -1.84
CA ARG A 234 -10.70 15.10 -1.80
C ARG A 234 -11.72 14.00 -1.54
N VAL A 235 -12.04 13.25 -2.57
CA VAL A 235 -12.96 12.12 -2.51
C VAL A 235 -12.46 11.00 -3.42
N ALA A 236 -12.46 9.78 -2.92
CA ALA A 236 -12.10 8.60 -3.71
C ALA A 236 -13.20 8.32 -4.76
N PRO A 237 -12.83 7.96 -6.00
CA PRO A 237 -13.78 7.36 -6.94
C PRO A 237 -14.43 6.11 -6.33
N PRO A 238 -15.66 5.76 -6.74
CA PRO A 238 -16.29 4.51 -6.31
C PRO A 238 -15.46 3.30 -6.77
N GLY A 239 -15.44 2.27 -5.93
CA GLY A 239 -14.62 1.07 -6.02
C GLY A 239 -13.14 1.27 -5.71
N THR A 240 -12.74 2.39 -5.11
CA THR A 240 -11.34 2.66 -4.74
C THR A 240 -11.14 3.06 -3.29
N SER A 241 -12.21 3.21 -2.50
CA SER A 241 -12.14 3.60 -1.10
C SER A 241 -12.01 2.41 -0.16
N PHE A 242 -11.20 2.54 0.90
CA PHE A 242 -11.15 1.56 1.99
C PHE A 242 -12.45 1.49 2.82
N HIS A 243 -13.28 2.54 2.79
CA HIS A 243 -14.63 2.49 3.36
C HIS A 243 -15.51 1.49 2.61
N GLU A 244 -15.31 1.30 1.30
CA GLU A 244 -16.11 0.38 0.48
C GLU A 244 -15.83 -1.08 0.79
N ILE A 245 -14.68 -1.39 1.39
CA ILE A 245 -14.35 -2.74 1.84
C ILE A 245 -14.48 -2.89 3.36
N GLY A 246 -15.05 -1.91 4.07
CA GLY A 246 -15.25 -1.97 5.52
C GLY A 246 -13.95 -2.01 6.33
N GLN A 247 -12.86 -1.46 5.80
CA GLN A 247 -11.53 -1.42 6.45
C GLN A 247 -11.09 -0.02 6.88
N ALA A 248 -11.97 0.98 6.80
CA ALA A 248 -11.69 2.34 7.23
C ALA A 248 -12.82 2.94 8.09
N VAL A 249 -12.44 3.89 8.94
CA VAL A 249 -13.30 4.71 9.77
C VAL A 249 -12.77 6.14 9.82
N ASP A 250 -13.68 7.11 9.85
CA ASP A 250 -13.35 8.52 10.08
C ASP A 250 -13.81 8.94 11.47
N LEU A 251 -12.96 9.71 12.17
CA LEU A 251 -13.18 10.15 13.55
C LEU A 251 -13.25 11.70 13.60
N PRO A 252 -14.40 12.33 13.29
CA PRO A 252 -14.47 13.79 13.09
C PRO A 252 -14.21 14.61 14.37
N GLU A 253 -14.51 14.06 15.55
CA GLU A 253 -14.54 14.86 16.79
C GLU A 253 -13.30 14.68 17.67
N ASN A 254 -12.89 13.43 17.94
CA ASN A 254 -11.85 13.14 18.93
C ASN A 254 -10.69 12.28 18.40
N TRP A 255 -10.39 12.40 17.09
CA TRP A 255 -9.30 11.66 16.46
C TRP A 255 -7.95 11.85 17.16
N GLU A 256 -7.63 13.07 17.62
CA GLU A 256 -6.35 13.34 18.28
C GLU A 256 -6.16 12.50 19.55
N LYS A 257 -7.21 12.40 20.38
CA LYS A 257 -7.21 11.57 21.58
C LYS A 257 -7.25 10.08 21.23
N ALA A 258 -8.03 9.70 20.21
CA ALA A 258 -8.19 8.32 19.78
C ALA A 258 -6.93 7.75 19.11
N GLN A 259 -6.11 8.58 18.48
CA GLN A 259 -5.01 8.18 17.59
C GLN A 259 -4.07 7.13 18.21
N LYS A 260 -3.64 7.32 19.45
CA LYS A 260 -2.73 6.37 20.11
C LYS A 260 -3.36 5.00 20.31
N PHE A 261 -4.65 4.94 20.62
CA PHE A 261 -5.40 3.70 20.82
C PHE A 261 -5.64 3.00 19.48
N MET A 262 -5.94 3.78 18.44
CA MET A 262 -6.06 3.29 17.06
C MET A 262 -4.75 2.66 16.57
N TRP A 263 -3.61 3.33 16.76
CA TRP A 263 -2.30 2.82 16.36
C TRP A 263 -1.90 1.55 17.11
N ALA A 264 -2.18 1.46 18.42
CA ALA A 264 -1.92 0.26 19.20
C ALA A 264 -2.67 -0.97 18.66
N GLU A 265 -3.86 -0.77 18.11
CA GLU A 265 -4.66 -1.83 17.48
C GLU A 265 -4.33 -2.06 16.00
N GLY A 266 -3.31 -1.38 15.48
CA GLY A 266 -2.78 -1.56 14.14
C GLY A 266 -3.53 -0.81 13.04
N PHE A 267 -4.33 0.20 13.39
CA PHE A 267 -4.82 1.16 12.41
C PHE A 267 -3.67 2.07 11.94
N VAL A 268 -3.74 2.46 10.68
CA VAL A 268 -2.90 3.49 10.05
C VAL A 268 -3.74 4.73 9.81
N GLY A 269 -3.14 5.92 9.74
CA GLY A 269 -3.89 7.19 9.69
C GLY A 269 -3.54 8.13 10.85
N GLY A 270 -4.37 9.15 11.08
CA GLY A 270 -4.10 10.19 12.08
C GLY A 270 -3.25 11.35 11.56
N LYS A 271 -2.63 12.09 12.46
CA LYS A 271 -1.59 13.08 12.13
C LYS A 271 -0.29 12.39 11.67
N LEU A 272 0.48 13.09 10.83
CA LEU A 272 1.82 12.66 10.43
C LEU A 272 2.70 12.32 11.65
N PRO A 273 3.61 11.32 11.54
CA PRO A 273 4.16 10.78 10.29
C PRO A 273 3.39 9.60 9.67
N ILE A 274 2.29 9.14 10.28
CA ILE A 274 1.57 7.91 9.87
C ILE A 274 0.25 8.21 9.16
N GLY A 275 -0.16 9.47 9.19
CA GLY A 275 -1.35 9.98 8.52
C GLY A 275 -1.25 10.11 7.00
N LEU A 276 -2.40 10.07 6.36
CA LEU A 276 -2.57 10.67 5.04
C LEU A 276 -2.47 12.19 5.21
N SER A 277 -1.52 12.83 4.52
CA SER A 277 -1.38 14.29 4.57
C SER A 277 -2.72 14.95 4.25
N GLY A 278 -3.21 15.82 5.14
CA GLY A 278 -4.48 16.52 5.01
C GLY A 278 -5.74 15.67 5.22
N ASP A 279 -5.64 14.52 5.89
CA ASP A 279 -6.78 13.66 6.24
C ASP A 279 -6.54 12.98 7.61
N ALA A 280 -6.44 13.81 8.65
CA ALA A 280 -5.98 13.39 9.97
C ALA A 280 -7.03 12.61 10.77
N ASN A 281 -8.29 12.70 10.39
CA ASN A 281 -9.40 11.98 11.00
C ASN A 281 -9.63 10.60 10.38
N HIS A 282 -8.98 10.27 9.26
CA HIS A 282 -9.11 8.98 8.59
C HIS A 282 -8.19 7.91 9.20
N PHE A 283 -8.75 6.73 9.48
CA PHE A 283 -8.02 5.56 9.96
C PHE A 283 -8.42 4.30 9.20
N SER A 284 -7.46 3.46 8.85
CA SER A 284 -7.72 2.24 8.10
C SER A 284 -6.79 1.08 8.48
N VAL A 285 -7.13 -0.11 8.00
CA VAL A 285 -6.30 -1.31 8.11
C VAL A 285 -5.94 -1.79 6.69
N GLY A 286 -4.64 -1.86 6.39
CA GLY A 286 -4.13 -2.40 5.11
C GLY A 286 -3.94 -1.38 3.98
N GLU A 287 -4.32 -0.11 4.16
CA GLU A 287 -4.19 0.92 3.11
C GLU A 287 -2.75 1.31 2.83
N MET A 288 -2.01 1.60 3.89
CA MET A 288 -0.61 1.99 3.82
C MET A 288 0.30 0.78 3.97
N LYS A 289 1.28 0.66 3.07
CA LYS A 289 2.40 -0.29 3.23
C LYS A 289 3.35 0.25 4.30
N MET A 290 3.02 0.05 5.57
CA MET A 290 4.01 0.23 6.63
C MET A 290 4.91 -1.01 6.69
N ASN A 291 6.23 -0.79 6.87
CA ASN A 291 7.09 -1.93 7.17
C ASN A 291 6.67 -2.52 8.53
N ALA A 292 6.81 -3.84 8.68
CA ALA A 292 6.40 -4.53 9.90
C ALA A 292 7.09 -3.95 11.16
N ALA A 293 8.34 -3.50 11.01
CA ALA A 293 9.10 -2.86 12.08
C ALA A 293 8.46 -1.56 12.58
N ARG A 294 7.90 -0.72 11.70
CA ARG A 294 7.22 0.53 12.09
C ARG A 294 5.88 0.23 12.71
N VAL A 295 5.12 -0.74 12.20
CA VAL A 295 3.89 -1.20 12.87
C VAL A 295 4.20 -1.72 14.26
N ALA A 296 5.26 -2.50 14.42
CA ALA A 296 5.70 -3.00 15.72
C ALA A 296 6.14 -1.87 16.66
N ALA A 297 6.94 -0.92 16.17
CA ALA A 297 7.36 0.25 16.94
C ALA A 297 6.16 1.10 17.37
N LEU A 298 5.17 1.29 16.51
CA LEU A 298 3.95 2.03 16.87
C LEU A 298 3.07 1.31 17.86
N ARG A 299 3.00 -0.02 17.75
CA ARG A 299 2.37 -0.82 18.79
C ARG A 299 3.12 -0.68 20.10
N GLN A 300 4.45 -0.67 20.10
CA GLN A 300 5.24 -0.43 21.31
C GLN A 300 5.05 0.99 21.85
N GLU A 301 5.14 2.02 21.02
CA GLU A 301 4.86 3.42 21.39
C GLU A 301 3.44 3.57 21.98
N GLY A 302 2.44 2.88 21.39
CA GLY A 302 1.09 2.82 21.93
C GLY A 302 1.02 2.04 23.25
N VAL A 303 1.61 0.84 23.32
CA VAL A 303 1.57 -0.08 24.49
C VAL A 303 2.35 0.47 25.69
N GLU A 304 3.46 1.15 25.49
CA GLU A 304 4.20 1.84 26.56
C GLU A 304 3.33 2.93 27.22
N VAL A 305 2.40 3.51 26.49
CA VAL A 305 1.40 4.42 27.06
C VAL A 305 0.35 3.65 27.85
N TYR A 306 -0.11 2.49 27.36
CA TYR A 306 -1.05 1.63 28.10
C TYR A 306 -0.52 1.14 29.44
N GLN A 307 0.76 0.74 29.50
CA GLN A 307 1.36 0.20 30.72
C GLN A 307 1.62 1.27 31.79
N LYS A 308 1.64 2.55 31.42
CA LYS A 308 1.78 3.66 32.38
C LYS A 308 0.45 4.16 32.93
N ALA A 309 -0.67 3.78 32.32
CA ALA A 309 -2.02 4.20 32.71
C ALA A 309 -2.79 3.14 33.51
N ALA A 310 -2.20 1.97 33.75
CA ALA A 310 -2.73 0.89 34.57
C ALA A 310 -2.04 0.86 35.94
#